data_AF-A0A853F9B0-F1
#
_entry.id   AF-A0A853F9B0-F1
#
_cell.length_a   1.000
_cell.length_b   1.000
_cell.length_c   1.000
_cell.angle_alpha   90.00
_cell.angle_beta   90.00
_cell.angle_gamma   90.00
#
_symmetry.space_group_name_H-M   'P 1'
#
loop_
_entity.id
_entity.type
_entity.pdbx_description
1 polymer ?
#
loop_
_entity_poly.entity_id
_entity_poly.type
_entity_poly.pdbx_seq_one_letter_code
_entity_poly.pdbx_strand_id
1 'polypeptide(L)' 'MDHGAYAGFTQRALAEMASKDGLTTRVEDVAEATWRAVTDRSTQIRMPAGADAVAAATTA' A
#
# COMPACT_ATOMS: atom_id res chain seq x y z
N MET A 1 -12.96 25.26 -9.94
CA MET A 1 -12.57 24.87 -8.57
C MET A 1 -11.06 24.92 -8.54
N ASP A 2 -10.48 25.72 -7.66
CA ASP A 2 -9.03 25.82 -7.51
C ASP A 2 -8.53 24.57 -6.77
N HIS A 3 -7.97 23.62 -7.53
CA HIS A 3 -7.43 22.35 -7.01
C HIS A 3 -6.03 22.53 -6.38
N GLY A 4 -5.55 23.78 -6.19
CA GLY A 4 -4.15 24.13 -5.98
C GLY A 4 -3.43 23.44 -4.83
N ALA A 5 -4.11 23.14 -3.72
CA ALA A 5 -3.47 22.50 -2.56
C ALA A 5 -3.11 21.03 -2.80
N TYR A 6 -3.88 20.31 -3.63
CA TYR A 6 -3.69 18.87 -3.86
C TYR A 6 -3.25 18.53 -5.28
N ALA A 7 -3.24 19.50 -6.21
CA ALA A 7 -2.91 19.26 -7.61
C ALA A 7 -1.62 18.43 -7.80
N GLY A 8 -0.53 18.82 -7.12
CA GLY A 8 0.74 18.08 -7.18
C GLY A 8 0.67 16.68 -6.56
N PHE A 9 -0.07 16.50 -5.47
CA PHE A 9 -0.29 15.18 -4.88
C PHE A 9 -1.11 14.29 -5.82
N THR A 10 -2.23 14.80 -6.34
CA THR A 10 -3.11 14.06 -7.26
C THR A 10 -2.38 13.66 -8.54
N GLN A 11 -1.54 14.54 -9.09
CA GLN A 11 -0.81 14.25 -10.31
C GLN A 11 0.22 13.14 -10.11
N ARG A 12 0.93 13.14 -8.97
CA ARG A 12 1.88 12.06 -8.62
C ARG A 12 1.16 10.73 -8.37
N ALA A 13 0.11 10.73 -7.55
CA ALA A 13 -0.64 9.52 -7.24
C ALA A 13 -1.25 8.87 -8.49
N LEU A 14 -1.79 9.67 -9.42
CA LEU A 14 -2.31 9.17 -10.69
C LEU A 14 -1.20 8.62 -11.60
N ALA A 15 -0.02 9.24 -11.62
CA ALA A 15 1.12 8.75 -12.41
C ALA A 15 1.67 7.42 -11.88
N GLU A 16 1.75 7.27 -10.56
CA GLU A 16 2.15 6.02 -9.90
C GLU A 16 1.13 4.91 -10.18
N MET A 17 -0.17 5.20 -10.06
CA MET A 17 -1.23 4.23 -10.36
C MET A 17 -1.29 3.81 -11.84
N ALA A 18 -0.90 4.71 -12.76
CA ALA A 18 -0.85 4.40 -14.19
C ALA A 18 0.36 3.54 -14.59
N SER A 19 1.35 3.39 -13.70
CA SER A 19 2.55 2.59 -13.95
C SER A 19 2.21 1.09 -13.80
N LYS A 20 2.15 0.38 -14.94
CA LYS A 20 1.66 -1.01 -15.03
C LYS A 20 2.63 -2.09 -14.52
N ASP A 21 3.86 -1.71 -14.21
CA ASP A 21 4.94 -2.62 -13.79
C ASP A 21 5.14 -2.63 -12.26
N GLY A 22 4.19 -2.06 -11.52
CA GLY A 22 4.25 -2.00 -10.06
C GLY A 22 4.04 -3.37 -9.41
N LEU A 23 4.86 -3.66 -8.39
CA LEU A 23 4.53 -4.66 -7.38
C LEU A 23 3.08 -4.44 -6.95
N THR A 24 2.23 -5.47 -6.95
CA THR A 24 0.79 -5.32 -6.68
C THR A 24 0.38 -6.25 -5.56
N THR A 25 -0.34 -5.73 -4.58
CA THR A 25 -1.00 -6.57 -3.56
C THR A 25 -2.07 -7.44 -4.22
N ARG A 26 -1.97 -8.74 -4.00
CA ARG A 26 -2.97 -9.73 -4.42
C ARG A 26 -3.92 -10.04 -3.27
N VAL A 27 -5.06 -10.66 -3.59
CA VAL A 27 -6.11 -10.97 -2.60
C VAL A 27 -5.57 -11.94 -1.54
N GLU A 28 -4.78 -12.92 -1.96
CA GLU A 28 -4.10 -13.88 -1.10
C GLU A 28 -3.16 -13.21 -0.08
N ASP A 29 -2.43 -12.17 -0.49
CA ASP A 29 -1.53 -11.44 0.41
C ASP A 29 -2.30 -10.77 1.55
N VAL A 30 -3.46 -10.20 1.24
CA VAL A 30 -4.34 -9.55 2.23
C VAL A 30 -4.97 -10.57 3.17
N ALA A 31 -5.43 -11.70 2.63
CA ALA A 31 -6.04 -12.76 3.42
C ALA A 31 -5.04 -13.32 4.44
N GLU A 32 -3.81 -13.60 4.01
CA GLU A 32 -2.74 -14.10 4.88
C GLU A 32 -2.34 -13.05 5.93
N ALA A 33 -2.13 -11.80 5.54
CA ALA A 33 -1.82 -10.73 6.48
C ALA A 33 -2.94 -10.59 7.53
N THR A 34 -4.20 -10.58 7.12
CA THR A 34 -5.33 -10.48 8.06
C THR A 34 -5.36 -11.66 9.03
N TRP A 35 -5.17 -12.89 8.54
CA TRP A 35 -5.12 -14.08 9.37
C TRP A 35 -4.01 -13.99 10.42
N ARG A 36 -2.80 -13.60 10.02
CA ARG A 36 -1.67 -13.41 10.94
C ARG A 36 -1.97 -12.33 11.98
N ALA A 37 -2.55 -11.19 11.58
CA ALA A 37 -2.88 -10.09 12.49
C ALA A 37 -3.77 -10.53 13.66
N VAL A 38 -4.73 -11.42 13.39
CA VAL A 38 -5.71 -11.83 14.40
C VAL A 38 -5.30 -13.09 15.15
N THR A 39 -4.36 -13.88 14.64
CA THR A 39 -3.98 -15.17 15.23
C THR A 39 -2.60 -15.19 15.88
N ASP A 40 -1.67 -14.32 15.46
CA ASP A 40 -0.32 -14.25 16.01
C ASP A 40 -0.19 -13.06 16.97
N ARG A 41 -0.01 -13.36 18.27
CA ARG A 41 0.14 -12.35 19.34
C ARG A 41 1.43 -11.54 19.24
N SER A 42 2.40 -11.98 18.45
CA SER A 42 3.64 -11.23 18.19
C SER A 42 3.51 -10.22 17.05
N THR A 43 2.35 -10.17 16.38
CA THR A 43 2.13 -9.28 15.23
C THR A 43 2.29 -7.80 15.61
N GLN A 44 2.98 -7.07 14.75
CA GLN A 44 3.17 -5.62 14.90
C GLN A 44 1.94 -4.83 14.45
N ILE A 45 1.78 -3.61 14.97
CA ILE A 45 0.71 -2.67 14.58
C ILE A 45 0.74 -2.35 13.08
N ARG A 46 1.93 -2.30 12.46
CA ARG A 46 2.08 -2.15 11.00
C ARG A 46 2.47 -3.50 10.42
N MET A 47 1.61 -4.04 9.58
CA MET A 47 1.89 -5.25 8.81
C MET A 47 1.50 -5.01 7.35
N PRO A 48 2.47 -4.77 6.46
CA PRO A 48 2.19 -4.67 5.03
C PRO A 48 1.75 -6.04 4.49
N ALA A 49 0.78 -6.04 3.57
CA ALA A 49 0.22 -7.26 2.98
C ALA A 49 1.04 -7.73 1.77
N GLY A 50 0.89 -7.06 0.62
CA GLY A 50 1.57 -7.43 -0.62
C GLY A 50 2.79 -6.56 -0.94
N ALA A 51 3.37 -6.80 -2.11
CA ALA A 51 4.70 -6.31 -2.45
C ALA A 51 4.80 -4.78 -2.63
N ASP A 52 3.76 -4.10 -3.12
CA ASP A 52 3.63 -2.63 -3.06
C ASP A 52 3.54 -2.12 -1.63
N ALA A 53 2.72 -2.73 -0.79
CA ALA A 53 2.55 -2.33 0.60
C ALA A 53 3.87 -2.46 1.38
N VAL A 54 4.64 -3.51 1.10
CA VAL A 54 5.99 -3.69 1.66
C VAL A 54 6.93 -2.58 1.16
N ALA A 55 6.96 -2.32 -0.15
CA ALA A 55 7.80 -1.28 -0.73
C ALA A 55 7.48 0.12 -0.15
N ALA A 56 6.19 0.43 0.01
CA ALA A 56 5.71 1.65 0.63
C ALA A 56 6.14 1.75 2.10
N ALA A 57 6.04 0.65 2.85
CA ALA A 57 6.43 0.61 4.27
C ALA A 57 7.94 0.78 4.48
N THR A 58 8.78 0.37 3.51
CA THR A 58 10.24 0.56 3.58
C THR A 58 10.72 1.94 3.13
N THR A 59 9.87 2.71 2.45
CA THR A 59 10.20 4.04 1.93
C THR A 59 9.81 5.17 2.92
N ALA A 60 9.00 4.86 3.93
CA ALA A 60 8.53 5.78 4.97
C ALA A 60 9.51 5.90 6.15
#